data_AF-A0A061Y613-F1
#
_entry.id   AF-A0A061Y613-F1
#
_cell.length_a   1.000
_cell.length_b   1.000
_cell.length_c   1.000
_cell.angle_alpha   90.00
_cell.angle_beta   90.00
_cell.angle_gamma   90.00
#
_symmetry.space_group_name_H-M   'P 1'
#
loop_
_entity.id
_entity.type
_entity.pdbx_description
1 polymer ?
#
loop_
_entity_poly.entity_id
_entity_poly.type
_entity_poly.pdbx_seq_one_letter_code
_entity_poly.pdbx_strand_id
1 'polypeptide(L)'
;MRTPSRYIFRLPSHEINPFRATLLLILLICAVLAGVSWLILSFVRTGNTFIFWLTLFIGYLIAIAKQEKIKLIEKRQIMADKRQGLSICQFARQFSPHTVDTWVIRAVWNTLQGNGYIDYPLPLKASDKLDDDLDLVNDADELEELVEDIAARCGRDLRGIEDNPFLPITTVGSLVSVLNAQPMTQERRSLLFTRS
;
A
#
# COMPACT_ATOMS: atom_id res chain seq x y z
N MET A 1 20.72 25.02 8.54
CA MET A 1 20.71 24.51 7.15
C MET A 1 19.72 23.35 7.06
N ARG A 2 18.83 23.28 6.04
CA ARG A 2 17.92 22.13 5.87
C ARG A 2 18.68 21.01 5.14
N THR A 3 18.87 19.88 5.81
CA THR A 3 19.50 18.69 5.20
C THR A 3 18.65 18.22 4.01
N PRO A 4 19.24 17.95 2.84
CA PRO A 4 18.49 17.57 1.65
C PRO A 4 17.82 16.20 1.85
N SER A 5 16.53 16.10 1.52
CA SER A 5 15.72 14.88 1.71
C SER A 5 16.07 13.72 0.76
N ARG A 6 17.23 13.73 0.11
CA ARG A 6 17.75 12.58 -0.66
C ARG A 6 18.32 11.49 0.25
N TYR A 7 18.57 11.80 1.52
CA TYR A 7 19.15 10.90 2.53
C TYR A 7 18.11 10.30 3.49
N ILE A 8 16.91 10.01 2.99
CA ILE A 8 15.88 9.31 3.76
C ILE A 8 16.40 7.90 4.12
N PHE A 9 16.07 7.42 5.32
CA PHE A 9 16.48 6.10 5.76
C PHE A 9 15.91 5.02 4.83
N ARG A 10 16.68 3.97 4.56
CA ARG A 10 16.14 2.83 3.79
C ARG A 10 15.35 1.94 4.73
N LEU A 11 14.22 1.45 4.23
CA LEU A 11 13.55 0.35 4.89
C LEU A 11 14.37 -0.93 4.73
N PRO A 12 14.39 -1.80 5.74
CA PRO A 12 14.86 -3.16 5.54
C PRO A 12 14.04 -3.78 4.41
N SER A 13 14.72 -4.26 3.36
CA SER A 13 14.04 -4.98 2.29
C SER A 13 13.51 -6.29 2.88
N HIS A 14 12.20 -6.50 2.87
CA HIS A 14 11.66 -7.80 3.19
C HIS A 14 12.11 -8.76 2.08
N GLU A 15 13.06 -9.64 2.40
CA GLU A 15 13.57 -10.63 1.44
C GLU A 15 12.51 -11.71 1.22
N ILE A 16 11.58 -11.45 0.30
CA ILE A 16 10.71 -12.50 -0.24
C ILE A 16 11.60 -13.38 -1.10
N ASN A 17 11.86 -14.60 -0.65
CA ASN A 17 12.70 -15.55 -1.36
C ASN A 17 11.97 -16.02 -2.64
N PRO A 18 12.27 -15.48 -3.83
CA PRO A 18 11.39 -15.52 -4.99
C PRO A 18 11.21 -16.95 -5.53
N PHE A 19 12.19 -17.81 -5.27
CA PHE A 19 12.17 -19.22 -5.63
C PHE A 19 11.13 -20.03 -4.83
N ARG A 20 10.99 -19.75 -3.53
CA ARG A 20 10.01 -20.46 -2.68
C ARG A 20 8.58 -20.02 -3.01
N ALA A 21 8.38 -18.74 -3.26
CA ALA A 21 7.09 -18.19 -3.64
C ALA A 21 6.60 -18.74 -4.99
N THR A 22 7.48 -18.77 -6.01
CA THR A 22 7.15 -19.33 -7.33
C THR A 22 6.87 -20.83 -7.29
N LEU A 23 7.64 -21.60 -6.53
CA LEU A 23 7.40 -23.03 -6.35
C LEU A 23 6.04 -23.32 -5.67
N LEU A 24 5.70 -22.57 -4.61
CA LEU A 24 4.40 -22.70 -3.94
C LEU A 24 3.24 -22.36 -4.86
N LEU A 25 3.38 -21.30 -5.67
CA LEU A 25 2.36 -20.87 -6.63
C LEU A 25 2.13 -21.94 -7.70
N ILE A 26 3.20 -22.53 -8.25
CA ILE A 26 3.11 -23.65 -9.21
C ILE A 26 2.39 -24.84 -8.59
N LEU A 27 2.72 -25.21 -7.36
CA LEU A 27 2.10 -26.33 -6.65
C LEU A 27 0.59 -26.09 -6.45
N LEU A 28 0.21 -24.86 -6.09
CA LEU A 28 -1.18 -24.43 -5.96
C LEU A 28 -1.95 -24.56 -7.29
N ILE A 29 -1.37 -24.09 -8.39
CA ILE A 29 -1.98 -24.22 -9.73
C ILE A 29 -2.18 -25.70 -10.09
N CYS A 30 -1.18 -26.55 -9.87
CA CYS A 30 -1.27 -27.98 -10.14
C CYS A 30 -2.36 -28.66 -9.30
N ALA A 31 -2.50 -28.29 -8.03
CA ALA A 31 -3.54 -28.82 -7.15
C ALA A 31 -4.94 -28.43 -7.64
N VAL A 32 -5.13 -27.17 -8.07
CA VAL A 32 -6.40 -26.70 -8.64
C VAL A 32 -6.74 -27.46 -9.93
N LEU A 33 -5.78 -27.62 -10.85
CA LEU A 33 -5.98 -28.35 -12.10
C LEU A 33 -6.32 -29.83 -11.85
N ALA A 34 -5.64 -30.47 -10.91
CA ALA A 34 -5.93 -31.85 -10.52
C ALA A 34 -7.34 -31.98 -9.92
N GLY A 35 -7.76 -31.03 -9.06
CA GLY A 35 -9.10 -30.99 -8.49
C GLY A 35 -10.20 -30.82 -9.55
N VAL A 36 -9.98 -29.92 -10.53
CA VAL A 36 -10.90 -29.73 -11.66
C VAL A 36 -10.99 -30.99 -12.52
N SER A 37 -9.86 -31.64 -12.83
CA SER A 37 -9.83 -32.88 -13.61
C SER A 37 -10.57 -34.03 -12.90
N TRP A 38 -10.39 -34.14 -11.58
CA TRP A 38 -11.10 -35.13 -10.77
C TRP A 38 -12.61 -34.88 -10.74
N LEU A 39 -13.05 -33.62 -10.63
CA LEU A 39 -14.47 -33.25 -10.70
C LEU A 39 -15.11 -33.63 -12.05
N ILE A 40 -14.41 -33.40 -13.16
CA ILE A 40 -14.88 -33.76 -14.51
C ILE A 40 -15.03 -35.29 -14.64
N LEU A 41 -14.02 -36.06 -14.22
CA LEU A 41 -14.06 -37.53 -14.27
C LEU A 41 -15.16 -38.11 -13.37
N SER A 42 -15.35 -37.53 -12.19
CA SER A 42 -16.40 -37.93 -11.24
C SER A 42 -17.80 -37.70 -11.82
N PHE A 43 -18.02 -36.56 -12.46
CA PHE A 43 -19.29 -36.25 -13.14
C PHE A 43 -19.61 -37.25 -14.27
N VAL A 44 -18.63 -37.54 -15.14
CA VAL A 44 -18.80 -38.48 -16.26
C VAL A 44 -19.07 -39.91 -15.78
N ARG A 45 -18.43 -40.33 -14.68
CA ARG A 45 -18.53 -41.70 -14.18
C ARG A 45 -19.80 -41.97 -13.36
N THR A 46 -20.27 -40.98 -12.59
CA THR A 46 -21.35 -41.17 -11.61
C THR A 46 -22.69 -40.57 -12.06
N GLY A 47 -22.69 -39.64 -13.03
CA GLY A 47 -23.90 -38.97 -13.51
C GLY A 47 -24.57 -38.07 -12.47
N ASN A 48 -23.86 -37.71 -11.39
CA ASN A 48 -24.42 -36.97 -10.27
C ASN A 48 -24.54 -35.48 -10.60
N THR A 49 -25.79 -35.00 -10.69
CA THR A 49 -26.13 -33.60 -11.01
C THR A 49 -25.67 -32.63 -9.93
N PHE A 50 -25.45 -33.07 -8.69
CA PHE A 50 -24.93 -32.21 -7.61
C PHE A 50 -23.54 -31.64 -7.93
N ILE A 51 -22.67 -32.44 -8.57
CA ILE A 51 -21.32 -32.02 -8.95
C ILE A 51 -21.39 -30.85 -9.96
N PHE A 52 -22.35 -30.91 -10.89
CA PHE A 52 -22.57 -29.85 -11.87
C PHE A 52 -23.05 -28.54 -11.24
N TRP A 53 -23.96 -28.62 -10.26
CA TRP A 53 -24.41 -27.43 -9.54
C TRP A 53 -23.29 -26.81 -8.68
N LEU A 54 -22.46 -27.65 -8.05
CA LEU A 54 -21.31 -27.20 -7.28
C LEU A 54 -20.28 -26.48 -8.15
N THR A 55 -19.97 -27.01 -9.35
CA THR A 55 -19.02 -26.36 -10.26
C THR A 55 -19.55 -25.04 -10.82
N LEU A 56 -20.83 -24.95 -11.15
CA LEU A 56 -21.46 -23.68 -11.52
C LEU A 56 -21.43 -22.66 -10.39
N PHE A 57 -21.69 -23.10 -9.15
CA PHE A 57 -21.64 -22.22 -7.98
C PHE A 57 -20.21 -21.67 -7.75
N ILE A 58 -19.18 -22.52 -7.84
CA ILE A 58 -17.79 -22.09 -7.74
C ILE A 58 -17.44 -21.12 -8.88
N GLY A 59 -17.85 -21.42 -10.11
CA GLY A 59 -17.64 -20.53 -11.26
C GLY A 59 -18.31 -19.17 -11.08
N TYR A 60 -19.52 -19.16 -10.51
CA TYR A 60 -20.26 -17.94 -10.18
C TYR A 60 -19.54 -17.08 -9.13
N LEU A 61 -19.01 -17.69 -8.05
CA LEU A 61 -18.22 -16.96 -7.05
C LEU A 61 -16.95 -16.35 -7.64
N ILE A 62 -16.25 -17.08 -8.52
CA ILE A 62 -15.07 -16.55 -9.22
C ILE A 62 -15.44 -15.38 -10.14
N ALA A 63 -16.60 -15.45 -10.82
CA ALA A 63 -17.06 -14.37 -11.68
C ALA A 63 -17.38 -13.09 -10.90
N ILE A 64 -18.02 -13.20 -9.73
CA ILE A 64 -18.27 -12.06 -8.83
C ILE A 64 -16.93 -11.44 -8.40
N ALA A 65 -16.01 -12.25 -7.89
CA ALA A 65 -14.70 -11.77 -7.44
C ALA A 65 -13.91 -11.09 -8.57
N LYS A 66 -14.02 -11.58 -9.81
CA LYS A 66 -13.41 -10.92 -10.97
C LYS A 66 -14.06 -9.57 -11.29
N GLN A 67 -15.37 -9.47 -11.16
CA GLN A 67 -16.09 -8.24 -11.49
C GLN A 67 -15.69 -7.08 -10.56
N GLU A 68 -15.51 -7.36 -9.27
CA GLU A 68 -15.01 -6.37 -8.31
C GLU A 68 -13.61 -5.88 -8.66
N LYS A 69 -12.70 -6.80 -9.01
CA LYS A 69 -11.34 -6.44 -9.44
C LYS A 69 -11.32 -5.58 -10.70
N ILE A 70 -12.17 -5.87 -11.69
CA ILE A 70 -12.25 -5.07 -12.92
C ILE A 70 -12.67 -3.64 -12.61
N LYS A 71 -13.72 -3.46 -11.78
CA LYS A 71 -14.19 -2.12 -11.37
C LYS A 71 -13.11 -1.33 -10.64
N LEU A 72 -12.34 -1.99 -9.77
CA LEU A 72 -11.22 -1.36 -9.06
C LEU A 72 -10.12 -0.90 -10.04
N ILE A 73 -9.74 -1.74 -11.00
CA ILE A 73 -8.75 -1.39 -12.02
C ILE A 73 -9.22 -0.19 -12.85
N GLU A 74 -10.48 -0.18 -13.30
CA GLU A 74 -11.05 0.93 -14.05
C GLU A 74 -11.05 2.23 -13.21
N LYS A 75 -11.48 2.17 -11.94
CA LYS A 75 -11.45 3.33 -11.03
C LYS A 75 -10.02 3.89 -10.90
N ARG A 76 -9.03 3.01 -10.72
CA ARG A 76 -7.60 3.37 -10.59
C ARG A 76 -7.06 4.01 -11.88
N GLN A 77 -7.40 3.46 -13.04
CA GLN A 77 -7.03 4.02 -14.35
C GLN A 77 -7.63 5.41 -14.57
N ILE A 78 -8.94 5.57 -14.33
CA ILE A 78 -9.63 6.86 -14.44
C ILE A 78 -9.01 7.89 -13.50
N MET A 79 -8.63 7.47 -12.29
CA MET A 79 -7.98 8.35 -11.32
C MET A 79 -6.58 8.78 -11.78
N ALA A 80 -5.79 7.85 -12.32
CA ALA A 80 -4.46 8.14 -12.85
C ALA A 80 -4.53 9.10 -14.05
N ASP A 81 -5.46 8.88 -14.98
CA ASP A 81 -5.67 9.71 -16.17
C ASP A 81 -6.07 11.14 -15.79
N LYS A 82 -7.02 11.29 -14.84
CA LYS A 82 -7.42 12.61 -14.30
C LYS A 82 -6.29 13.39 -13.65
N ARG A 83 -5.20 12.71 -13.29
CA ARG A 83 -4.06 13.25 -12.54
C ARG A 83 -2.78 13.28 -13.35
N GLN A 84 -2.86 12.95 -14.64
CA GLN A 84 -1.72 12.92 -15.52
C GLN A 84 -1.01 14.28 -15.52
N GLY A 85 0.30 14.28 -15.27
CA GLY A 85 1.12 15.49 -15.16
C GLY A 85 1.30 16.04 -13.73
N LEU A 86 0.59 15.53 -12.73
CA LEU A 86 0.92 15.80 -11.34
C LEU A 86 2.22 15.07 -10.96
N SER A 87 3.12 15.78 -10.27
CA SER A 87 4.40 15.27 -9.82
C SER A 87 4.56 15.46 -8.31
N ILE A 88 5.62 14.87 -7.73
CA ILE A 88 5.98 15.06 -6.33
C ILE A 88 6.08 16.56 -5.94
N CYS A 89 6.48 17.42 -6.88
CA CYS A 89 6.56 18.86 -6.64
C CYS A 89 5.18 19.49 -6.43
N GLN A 90 4.17 19.05 -7.19
CA GLN A 90 2.80 19.54 -7.02
C GLN A 90 2.17 19.00 -5.73
N PHE A 91 2.46 17.75 -5.38
CA PHE A 91 2.09 17.18 -4.08
C PHE A 91 2.71 17.98 -2.92
N ALA A 92 4.02 18.25 -2.98
CA ALA A 92 4.71 19.01 -1.94
C ALA A 92 4.17 20.43 -1.77
N ARG A 93 3.68 21.07 -2.84
CA ARG A 93 3.06 22.41 -2.80
C ARG A 93 1.73 22.44 -2.05
N GLN A 94 1.08 21.30 -1.84
CA GLN A 94 -0.16 21.22 -1.05
C GLN A 94 0.11 21.41 0.45
N PHE A 95 1.38 21.35 0.86
CA PHE A 95 1.81 21.57 2.24
C PHE A 95 2.61 22.87 2.34
N SER A 96 2.45 23.60 3.46
CA SER A 96 3.29 24.78 3.71
C SER A 96 4.72 24.34 4.07
N PRO A 97 5.75 24.79 3.34
CA PRO A 97 7.14 24.38 3.57
C PRO A 97 7.74 24.96 4.86
N HIS A 98 7.03 25.85 5.54
CA HIS A 98 7.44 26.41 6.83
C HIS A 98 6.94 25.56 8.01
N THR A 99 5.84 24.83 7.82
CA THR A 99 5.19 24.04 8.88
C THR A 99 5.49 22.55 8.76
N VAL A 100 5.62 22.04 7.53
CA VAL A 100 5.83 20.62 7.27
C VAL A 100 7.25 20.34 6.83
N ASP A 101 7.86 19.35 7.47
CA ASP A 101 9.19 18.84 7.16
C ASP A 101 9.21 18.14 5.80
N THR A 102 10.12 18.59 4.92
CA THR A 102 10.26 18.06 3.56
C THR A 102 10.73 16.61 3.50
N TRP A 103 11.35 16.09 4.58
CA TRP A 103 11.64 14.66 4.67
C TRP A 103 10.39 13.82 4.89
N VAL A 104 9.42 14.32 5.66
CA VAL A 104 8.16 13.61 5.90
C VAL A 104 7.37 13.53 4.60
N ILE A 105 7.22 14.67 3.90
CA ILE A 105 6.55 14.73 2.59
C ILE A 105 7.17 13.72 1.61
N ARG A 106 8.50 13.69 1.52
CA ARG A 106 9.19 12.79 0.60
C ARG A 106 9.15 11.33 1.06
N ALA A 107 9.19 11.05 2.37
CA ALA A 107 9.07 9.69 2.88
C ALA A 107 7.68 9.12 2.56
N VAL A 108 6.61 9.86 2.86
CA VAL A 108 5.23 9.47 2.51
C VAL A 108 5.12 9.18 1.01
N TRP A 109 5.56 10.12 0.15
CA TRP A 109 5.51 9.92 -1.29
C TRP A 109 6.28 8.67 -1.74
N ASN A 110 7.52 8.50 -1.27
CA ASN A 110 8.38 7.39 -1.70
C ASN A 110 7.95 6.04 -1.14
N THR A 111 7.34 5.98 0.04
CA THR A 111 6.82 4.73 0.59
C THR A 111 5.60 4.30 -0.21
N LEU A 112 4.64 5.22 -0.39
CA LEU A 112 3.42 4.92 -1.14
C LEU A 112 3.69 4.53 -2.60
N GLN A 113 4.54 5.29 -3.31
CA GLN A 113 4.81 5.04 -4.74
C GLN A 113 5.97 4.08 -5.01
N GLY A 114 6.95 3.98 -4.11
CA GLY A 114 8.23 3.34 -4.37
C GLY A 114 8.46 2.02 -3.65
N ASN A 115 7.65 1.70 -2.63
CA ASN A 115 7.76 0.46 -1.86
C ASN A 115 6.68 -0.58 -2.18
N GLY A 116 5.86 -0.35 -3.21
CA GLY A 116 4.86 -1.34 -3.67
C GLY A 116 3.52 -1.30 -2.93
N TYR A 117 3.28 -0.30 -2.07
CA TYR A 117 1.92 -0.06 -1.54
C TYR A 117 0.97 0.32 -2.69
N ILE A 118 1.44 1.15 -3.62
CA ILE A 118 0.74 1.47 -4.86
C ILE A 118 1.55 0.91 -6.04
N ASP A 119 1.07 -0.20 -6.61
CA ASP A 119 1.71 -0.90 -7.72
C ASP A 119 1.52 -0.24 -9.10
N TYR A 120 0.93 0.96 -9.16
CA TYR A 120 0.63 1.67 -10.39
C TYR A 120 1.01 3.16 -10.29
N PRO A 121 1.36 3.83 -11.40
CA PRO A 121 1.83 5.21 -11.35
C PRO A 121 0.68 6.19 -11.09
N LEU A 122 0.30 6.35 -9.81
CA LEU A 122 -0.76 7.26 -9.38
C LEU A 122 -0.19 8.52 -8.72
N PRO A 123 -0.33 9.70 -9.32
CA PRO A 123 0.05 10.92 -8.62
C PRO A 123 -0.83 11.17 -7.39
N LEU A 124 -0.19 11.32 -6.22
CA LEU A 124 -0.87 11.51 -4.94
C LEU A 124 -1.34 12.95 -4.73
N LYS A 125 -2.43 13.09 -3.95
CA LYS A 125 -2.92 14.34 -3.36
C LYS A 125 -3.05 14.17 -1.86
N ALA A 126 -2.88 15.26 -1.12
CA ALA A 126 -3.06 15.30 0.33
C ALA A 126 -4.51 14.95 0.75
N SER A 127 -5.49 15.24 -0.10
CA SER A 127 -6.90 14.92 0.15
C SER A 127 -7.26 13.45 -0.12
N ASP A 128 -6.35 12.66 -0.68
CA ASP A 128 -6.63 11.25 -0.98
C ASP A 128 -6.87 10.48 0.29
N LYS A 129 -7.99 9.75 0.34
CA LYS A 129 -8.31 8.85 1.43
C LYS A 129 -7.51 7.55 1.32
N LEU A 130 -6.94 7.09 2.43
CA LEU A 130 -6.10 5.89 2.46
C LEU A 130 -6.93 4.63 2.16
N ASP A 131 -8.14 4.56 2.68
CA ASP A 131 -9.10 3.46 2.49
C ASP A 131 -9.85 3.60 1.16
N ASP A 132 -10.65 4.66 0.98
CA ASP A 132 -11.59 4.77 -0.13
C ASP A 132 -10.92 5.02 -1.48
N ASP A 133 -9.94 5.93 -1.52
CA ASP A 133 -9.34 6.37 -2.78
C ASP A 133 -8.16 5.50 -3.18
N LEU A 134 -7.31 5.17 -2.20
CA LEU A 134 -6.05 4.46 -2.43
C LEU A 134 -6.13 2.96 -2.13
N ASP A 135 -7.14 2.50 -1.37
CA ASP A 135 -7.36 1.07 -1.07
C ASP A 135 -6.12 0.44 -0.42
N LEU A 136 -5.49 1.21 0.48
CA LEU A 136 -4.20 0.89 1.12
C LEU A 136 -4.34 0.32 2.52
N VAL A 137 -5.46 0.60 3.18
CA VAL A 137 -5.66 0.33 4.59
C VAL A 137 -7.09 -0.15 4.77
N ASN A 138 -7.26 -1.42 5.11
CA ASN A 138 -8.56 -2.04 5.39
C ASN A 138 -8.83 -2.16 6.89
N ASP A 139 -7.77 -2.24 7.70
CA ASP A 139 -7.83 -2.38 9.14
C ASP A 139 -6.74 -1.54 9.85
N ALA A 140 -6.73 -1.62 11.18
CA ALA A 140 -5.79 -0.86 12.00
C ALA A 140 -4.36 -1.39 11.90
N ASP A 141 -4.18 -2.70 11.68
CA ASP A 141 -2.87 -3.34 11.64
C ASP A 141 -2.12 -2.93 10.37
N GLU A 142 -2.80 -2.91 9.21
CA GLU A 142 -2.26 -2.39 7.94
C GLU A 142 -1.90 -0.90 8.04
N LEU A 143 -2.70 -0.11 8.77
CA LEU A 143 -2.41 1.31 9.02
C LEU A 143 -1.15 1.48 9.87
N GLU A 144 -1.03 0.68 10.93
CA GLU A 144 0.11 0.72 11.85
C GLU A 144 1.41 0.37 11.11
N GLU A 145 1.42 -0.71 10.33
CA GLU A 145 2.58 -1.10 9.50
C GLU A 145 3.00 0.02 8.54
N LEU A 146 2.04 0.63 7.84
CA LEU A 146 2.31 1.75 6.94
C LEU A 146 2.91 2.96 7.68
N VAL A 147 2.40 3.27 8.88
CA VAL A 147 2.88 4.38 9.70
C VAL A 147 4.29 4.11 10.21
N GLU A 148 4.58 2.89 10.67
CA GLU A 148 5.91 2.45 11.09
C GLU A 148 6.94 2.57 9.98
N ASP A 149 6.61 2.08 8.78
CA ASP A 149 7.48 2.13 7.61
C ASP A 149 7.83 3.58 7.23
N ILE A 150 6.84 4.47 7.22
CA ILE A 150 7.08 5.87 6.90
C ILE A 150 7.85 6.56 8.03
N ALA A 151 7.51 6.30 9.29
CA ALA A 151 8.18 6.86 10.45
C ALA A 151 9.66 6.49 10.48
N ALA A 152 10.00 5.22 10.24
CA ALA A 152 11.36 4.74 10.10
C ALA A 152 12.10 5.51 8.97
N ARG A 153 11.48 5.65 7.79
CA ARG A 153 12.06 6.38 6.66
C ARG A 153 12.33 7.85 6.97
N CYS A 154 11.37 8.52 7.57
CA CYS A 154 11.51 9.91 7.94
C CYS A 154 12.14 10.11 9.31
N GLY A 155 12.67 9.09 9.99
CA GLY A 155 13.32 9.20 11.29
C GLY A 155 12.44 9.90 12.34
N ARG A 156 11.16 9.54 12.38
CA ARG A 156 10.21 9.98 13.41
C ARG A 156 10.00 8.85 14.40
N ASP A 157 9.88 9.23 15.66
CA ASP A 157 9.62 8.32 16.77
C ASP A 157 8.11 8.28 17.01
N LEU A 158 7.54 7.09 17.12
CA LEU A 158 6.09 6.89 17.24
C LEU A 158 5.59 6.83 18.69
N ARG A 159 6.49 6.97 19.67
CA ARG A 159 6.10 6.96 21.09
C ARG A 159 5.08 8.06 21.40
N GLY A 160 3.92 7.67 21.93
CA GLY A 160 2.83 8.58 22.29
C GLY A 160 2.04 9.09 21.08
N ILE A 161 1.95 8.29 20.01
CA ILE A 161 1.18 8.64 18.83
C ILE A 161 -0.30 8.84 19.13
N GLU A 162 -0.82 8.16 20.14
CA GLU A 162 -2.21 8.19 20.58
C GLU A 162 -2.64 9.59 21.04
N ASP A 163 -1.70 10.39 21.57
CA ASP A 163 -1.93 11.76 22.03
C ASP A 163 -1.73 12.81 20.91
N ASN A 164 -1.53 12.37 19.66
CA ASN A 164 -1.24 13.29 18.56
C ASN A 164 -2.48 14.11 18.16
N PRO A 165 -2.38 15.45 18.11
CA PRO A 165 -3.53 16.33 17.86
C PRO A 165 -4.08 16.25 16.42
N PHE A 166 -3.36 15.61 15.51
CA PHE A 166 -3.75 15.47 14.10
C PHE A 166 -4.39 14.11 13.79
N LEU A 167 -4.64 13.27 14.79
CA LEU A 167 -5.47 12.08 14.64
C LEU A 167 -6.94 12.44 14.40
N PRO A 168 -7.71 11.59 13.69
CA PRO A 168 -7.33 10.30 13.12
C PRO A 168 -6.65 10.39 11.74
N ILE A 169 -5.82 9.38 11.41
CA ILE A 169 -5.26 9.24 10.07
C ILE A 169 -6.33 8.66 9.14
N THR A 170 -6.78 9.46 8.18
CA THR A 170 -7.81 9.07 7.19
C THR A 170 -7.36 9.37 5.76
N THR A 171 -6.52 10.40 5.59
CA THR A 171 -6.01 10.89 4.32
C THR A 171 -4.48 10.91 4.31
N VAL A 172 -3.89 10.95 3.11
CA VAL A 172 -2.45 11.17 2.93
C VAL A 172 -1.99 12.46 3.62
N GLY A 173 -2.83 13.51 3.62
CA GLY A 173 -2.55 14.77 4.29
C GLY A 173 -2.51 14.62 5.81
N SER A 174 -3.48 13.92 6.41
CA SER A 174 -3.45 13.63 7.85
C SER A 174 -2.26 12.77 8.25
N LEU A 175 -1.87 11.80 7.41
CA LEU A 175 -0.68 10.97 7.61
C LEU A 175 0.59 11.82 7.68
N VAL A 176 0.76 12.76 6.75
CA VAL A 176 1.87 13.73 6.76
C VAL A 176 1.84 14.57 8.04
N SER A 177 0.67 15.08 8.43
CA SER A 177 0.52 15.95 9.61
C SER A 177 0.86 15.22 10.92
N VAL A 178 0.34 14.01 11.10
CA VAL A 178 0.60 13.18 12.29
C VAL A 178 2.09 12.89 12.42
N LEU A 179 2.73 12.37 11.36
CA LEU A 179 4.16 12.07 11.35
C LEU A 179 5.03 13.32 11.52
N ASN A 180 4.60 14.46 10.99
CA ASN A 180 5.33 15.72 11.17
C ASN A 180 5.26 16.26 12.60
N ALA A 181 4.21 15.96 13.36
CA ALA A 181 4.07 16.34 14.76
C ALA A 181 4.85 15.41 15.71
N GLN A 182 5.19 14.20 15.27
CA GLN A 182 5.99 13.26 16.07
C GLN A 182 7.43 13.73 16.30
N PRO A 183 8.07 13.40 17.44
CA PRO A 183 9.45 13.80 17.69
C PRO A 183 10.43 13.14 16.72
N MET A 184 11.53 13.82 16.41
CA MET A 184 12.60 13.24 15.61
C MET A 184 13.39 12.20 16.41
N THR A 185 13.80 11.10 15.78
CA THR A 185 14.73 10.13 16.37
C THR A 185 16.10 10.76 16.61
N GLN A 186 16.89 10.17 17.51
CA GLN A 186 18.23 10.68 17.82
C GLN A 186 19.15 10.65 16.59
N GLU A 187 19.04 9.63 15.75
CA GLU A 187 19.76 9.50 14.48
C GLU A 187 19.41 10.63 13.50
N ARG A 188 18.12 10.96 13.38
CA ARG A 188 17.69 12.09 12.55
C ARG A 188 18.22 13.42 13.08
N ARG A 189 18.21 13.62 14.40
CA ARG A 189 18.75 14.82 15.04
C ARG A 189 20.25 14.96 14.80
N SER A 190 21.03 13.89 14.95
CA SER A 190 22.48 13.95 14.76
C SER A 190 22.87 14.36 13.33
N LEU A 191 22.09 13.96 12.31
CA LEU A 191 22.27 14.37 10.91
C LEU A 191 22.00 15.87 10.67
N LEU A 192 21.19 16.52 11.51
CA LEU A 192 20.97 17.97 11.43
C LEU A 192 22.15 18.76 12.03
N PHE A 193 22.76 18.25 13.10
CA PHE A 193 23.86 18.92 13.81
C PHE A 193 25.26 18.63 13.25
N THR A 194 25.47 17.50 12.58
CA THR A 194 26.78 17.15 11.98
C THR A 194 27.11 17.92 10.69
N ARG A 195 26.18 18.73 10.18
CA ARG A 195 26.35 19.54 8.96
C ARG A 195 26.15 21.05 9.17
N SER A 196 26.16 21.51 10.43
CA SER A 196 26.25 22.94 10.78
C SER A 196 27.71 23.33 11.02
#